data_AF-A0A0R3TQF9-F1
#
_entry.id   AF-A0A0R3TQF9-F1
#
_cell.length_a   1.000
_cell.length_b   1.000
_cell.length_c   1.000
_cell.angle_alpha   90.00
_cell.angle_beta   90.00
_cell.angle_gamma   90.00
#
_symmetry.space_group_name_H-M   'P 1'
#
loop_
_entity.id
_entity.type
_entity.pdbx_description
1 polymer ?
#
loop_
_entity_poly.entity_id
_entity_poly.type
_entity_poly.pdbx_seq_one_letter_code
_entity_poly.pdbx_strand_id
1 'polypeptide(L)'
;MLLVTGSTTIGSLIKEKALILYEKILRIPMDKFFSTYENRPRHLKTPSGLIQKAIELKKALQIDGNEIADTLAKKGTTILQCMDRQMSFHTMKALIRREFQNPRLNELKARTKEKQWTVALSNIPDWPRIEAVAGFRLRTGHDCLEKHLHRLGVYTQPTCPLCNLHEEMEKTHLIRCPALKTRTESQRYWEARRLLMNCY
;
A
#
# COMPACT_ATOMS: atom_id res chain seq x y z
N MET A 1 -27.05 19.16 -9.16
CA MET A 1 -26.18 18.83 -10.32
C MET A 1 -26.66 17.64 -11.16
N LEU A 2 -27.54 16.75 -10.69
CA LEU A 2 -28.16 15.71 -11.53
C LEU A 2 -29.20 16.25 -12.53
N LEU A 3 -29.70 17.47 -12.33
CA LEU A 3 -30.78 18.06 -13.13
C LEU A 3 -30.32 18.80 -14.40
N VAL A 4 -29.01 18.85 -14.72
CA VAL A 4 -28.52 19.71 -15.83
C VAL A 4 -27.79 18.96 -16.95
N THR A 5 -27.24 17.75 -16.72
CA THR A 5 -26.43 17.07 -17.77
C THR A 5 -26.87 15.66 -18.14
N GLY A 6 -27.86 15.07 -17.45
CA GLY A 6 -28.30 13.69 -17.70
C GLY A 6 -27.18 12.63 -17.58
N SER A 7 -25.99 13.01 -17.13
CA SER A 7 -24.82 12.16 -17.10
C SER A 7 -24.71 11.47 -15.74
N THR A 8 -24.71 10.14 -15.79
CA THR A 8 -24.40 9.28 -14.65
C THR A 8 -23.04 9.68 -14.06
N THR A 9 -22.99 9.84 -12.74
CA THR A 9 -21.74 10.14 -12.03
C THR A 9 -20.68 9.08 -12.31
N ILE A 10 -19.40 9.44 -12.35
CA ILE A 10 -18.30 8.47 -12.51
C ILE A 10 -18.39 7.36 -11.44
N GLY A 11 -18.78 7.71 -10.21
CA GLY A 11 -18.97 6.76 -9.12
C GLY A 11 -20.07 5.73 -9.39
N SER A 12 -21.20 6.11 -10.00
CA SER A 12 -22.25 5.17 -10.38
C SER A 12 -21.80 4.24 -11.51
N LEU A 13 -21.06 4.76 -12.49
CA LEU A 13 -20.46 3.94 -13.55
C LEU A 13 -19.47 2.91 -13.02
N ILE A 14 -18.63 3.29 -12.05
CA ILE A 14 -17.69 2.35 -11.42
C ILE A 14 -18.44 1.25 -10.68
N LYS A 15 -19.48 1.60 -9.91
CA LYS A 15 -20.30 0.61 -9.18
C LYS A 15 -20.99 -0.35 -10.14
N GLU A 16 -21.56 0.15 -11.23
CA GLU A 16 -22.20 -0.67 -12.26
C GLU A 16 -21.21 -1.64 -12.92
N LYS A 17 -20.02 -1.16 -13.32
CA LYS A 17 -18.98 -2.03 -13.90
C LYS A 17 -18.47 -3.06 -12.91
N ALA A 18 -18.36 -2.71 -11.63
CA ALA A 18 -17.96 -3.65 -10.58
C ALA A 18 -19.02 -4.76 -10.36
N LEU A 19 -20.31 -4.41 -10.38
CA LEU A 19 -21.42 -5.36 -10.29
C LEU A 19 -21.43 -6.34 -11.48
N ILE A 20 -21.28 -5.84 -12.70
CA ILE A 20 -21.22 -6.69 -13.91
C ILE A 20 -20.02 -7.64 -13.84
N LEU A 21 -18.88 -7.18 -13.33
CA LEU A 21 -17.70 -8.03 -13.17
C LEU A 21 -17.94 -9.12 -12.11
N TYR A 22 -18.55 -8.76 -10.97
CA TYR A 22 -18.88 -9.69 -9.90
C TYR A 22 -19.85 -10.78 -10.39
N GLU A 23 -20.90 -10.40 -11.13
CA GLU A 23 -21.85 -11.35 -11.70
C GLU A 23 -21.20 -12.28 -12.73
N LYS A 24 -20.26 -11.77 -13.54
CA LYS A 24 -19.45 -12.60 -14.45
C LYS A 24 -18.60 -13.61 -13.69
N ILE A 25 -17.99 -13.22 -12.57
CA ILE A 25 -17.19 -14.13 -11.73
C ILE A 25 -18.07 -15.23 -11.13
N LEU A 26 -19.29 -14.91 -10.69
CA LEU A 26 -20.24 -15.90 -10.16
C LEU A 26 -20.76 -16.88 -11.22
N ARG A 27 -20.85 -16.45 -12.49
CA ARG A 27 -21.29 -17.28 -13.61
C ARG A 27 -20.19 -18.15 -14.21
N ILE A 28 -18.92 -17.94 -13.85
CA ILE A 28 -17.86 -18.87 -14.20
C ILE A 28 -18.17 -20.16 -13.43
N PRO A 29 -18.40 -21.31 -14.11
CA PRO A 29 -18.56 -22.59 -13.44
C PRO A 29 -17.39 -22.75 -12.48
N MET A 30 -17.61 -23.28 -11.27
CA MET A 30 -16.53 -23.67 -10.37
C MET A 30 -15.72 -24.80 -11.03
N ASP A 31 -14.94 -24.43 -12.03
CA ASP A 31 -14.06 -25.30 -12.77
C ASP A 31 -12.98 -25.71 -11.79
N LYS A 32 -12.85 -27.03 -11.61
CA LYS A 32 -11.84 -27.63 -10.73
C LYS A 32 -10.45 -27.08 -11.08
N PHE A 33 -10.23 -26.65 -12.33
CA PHE A 33 -8.99 -26.03 -12.79
C PHE A 33 -8.52 -24.86 -11.91
N PHE A 34 -9.41 -23.97 -11.45
CA PHE A 34 -9.02 -22.84 -10.58
C PHE A 34 -8.83 -23.27 -9.13
N SER A 35 -9.59 -24.27 -8.67
CA SER A 35 -9.46 -24.80 -7.30
C SER A 35 -8.16 -25.61 -7.10
N THR A 36 -7.68 -26.27 -8.15
CA THR A 36 -6.43 -27.03 -8.17
C THR A 36 -5.25 -26.22 -8.70
N TYR A 37 -5.44 -24.93 -8.99
CA TYR A 37 -4.37 -24.08 -9.48
C TYR A 37 -3.39 -23.78 -8.34
N GLU A 38 -2.33 -24.57 -8.25
CA GLU A 38 -1.19 -24.25 -7.41
C GLU A 38 -0.58 -22.93 -7.90
N ASN A 39 -0.61 -21.92 -7.03
CA ASN A 39 0.00 -20.63 -7.27
C ASN A 39 1.53 -20.75 -7.15
N ARG A 40 2.14 -21.45 -8.11
CA ARG A 40 3.59 -21.57 -8.19
C ARG A 40 4.15 -20.20 -8.57
N PRO A 41 5.23 -19.73 -7.92
CA PRO A 41 5.89 -18.51 -8.31
C PRO A 41 6.25 -18.58 -9.78
N ARG A 42 5.56 -17.83 -10.64
CA ARG A 42 5.98 -17.68 -12.03
C ARG A 42 7.24 -16.83 -11.99
N HIS A 43 8.39 -17.45 -12.27
CA HIS A 43 9.61 -16.73 -12.63
C HIS A 43 9.40 -16.08 -14.00
N LEU A 44 8.58 -15.03 -14.06
CA LEU A 44 8.35 -14.23 -15.27
C LEU A 44 9.61 -13.47 -15.73
N LYS A 45 10.70 -13.56 -14.95
CA LYS A 45 12.06 -13.16 -15.31
C LYS A 45 13.03 -14.26 -14.91
N THR A 46 13.47 -15.05 -15.88
CA THR A 46 14.57 -16.03 -15.74
C THR A 46 15.93 -15.55 -16.24
N PRO A 47 16.08 -14.30 -16.72
CA PRO A 47 17.39 -13.65 -16.68
C PRO A 47 17.34 -12.26 -16.01
N SER A 48 18.41 -11.89 -15.30
CA SER A 48 18.67 -10.49 -14.97
C SER A 48 18.72 -9.70 -16.28
N GLY A 49 17.70 -8.86 -16.50
CA GLY A 49 17.70 -7.94 -17.64
C GLY A 49 18.88 -6.97 -17.55
N LEU A 50 19.19 -6.28 -18.65
CA LEU A 50 20.34 -5.37 -18.73
C LEU A 50 20.41 -4.38 -17.54
N ILE A 51 19.27 -3.84 -17.12
CA ILE A 51 19.19 -2.94 -15.96
C ILE A 51 19.63 -3.64 -14.67
N GLN A 52 19.25 -4.90 -14.47
CA GLN A 52 19.58 -5.66 -13.27
C GLN A 52 21.08 -6.03 -13.24
N LYS A 53 21.62 -6.45 -14.39
CA LYS A 53 23.07 -6.67 -14.55
C LYS A 53 23.88 -5.38 -14.38
N ALA A 54 23.37 -4.25 -14.86
CA ALA A 54 23.99 -2.95 -14.66
C ALA A 54 23.99 -2.53 -13.18
N ILE A 55 22.92 -2.82 -12.43
CA ILE A 55 22.87 -2.59 -10.98
C ILE A 55 23.87 -3.50 -10.24
N GLU A 56 23.99 -4.77 -10.63
CA GLU A 56 24.96 -5.72 -10.06
C GLU A 56 26.40 -5.27 -10.32
N LEU A 57 26.72 -4.89 -11.57
CA LEU A 57 28.03 -4.33 -11.94
C LEU A 57 28.32 -3.01 -11.21
N LYS A 58 27.33 -2.11 -11.12
CA LYS A 58 27.46 -0.84 -10.36
C LYS A 58 27.84 -1.11 -8.89
N LYS A 59 27.18 -2.10 -8.26
CA LYS A 59 27.50 -2.52 -6.89
C LYS A 59 28.90 -3.15 -6.80
N ALA A 60 29.25 -4.03 -7.74
CA ALA A 60 30.57 -4.68 -7.77
C ALA A 60 31.72 -3.67 -7.95
N LEU A 61 31.50 -2.62 -8.74
CA LEU A 61 32.47 -1.55 -9.01
C LEU A 61 32.47 -0.43 -7.95
N GLN A 62 31.66 -0.54 -6.89
CA GLN A 62 31.52 0.48 -5.83
C GLN A 62 31.30 1.90 -6.38
N ILE A 63 30.54 2.02 -7.46
CA ILE A 63 30.20 3.33 -8.02
C ILE A 63 29.05 3.89 -7.16
N ASP A 64 29.39 4.82 -6.27
CA ASP A 64 28.42 5.59 -5.50
C ASP A 64 27.39 6.21 -6.44
N GLY A 65 26.12 6.21 -6.03
CA GLY A 65 25.09 6.76 -6.88
C GLY A 65 25.10 8.28 -6.94
N ASN A 66 24.31 8.80 -7.88
CA ASN A 66 24.06 10.22 -8.06
C ASN A 66 23.04 10.75 -7.02
N GLU A 67 22.86 10.10 -5.87
CA GLU A 67 21.84 10.56 -4.91
C GLU A 67 22.18 11.96 -4.39
N ILE A 68 23.47 12.23 -4.19
CA ILE A 68 23.97 13.54 -3.75
C ILE A 68 23.77 14.59 -4.84
N ALA A 69 24.18 14.31 -6.09
CA ALA A 69 24.06 15.30 -7.16
C ALA A 69 22.61 15.48 -7.64
N ASP A 70 21.74 14.46 -7.56
CA ASP A 70 20.28 14.61 -7.73
C ASP A 70 19.67 15.47 -6.60
N THR A 71 20.11 15.29 -5.36
CA THR A 71 19.71 16.14 -4.22
C THR A 71 20.15 17.59 -4.43
N LEU A 72 21.38 17.81 -4.92
CA LEU A 72 21.90 19.14 -5.23
C LEU A 72 21.16 19.78 -6.41
N ALA A 73 20.88 19.02 -7.48
CA ALA A 73 20.10 19.49 -8.62
C ALA A 73 18.69 19.92 -8.19
N LYS A 74 18.01 19.11 -7.37
CA LYS A 74 16.70 19.45 -6.79
C LYS A 74 16.76 20.73 -5.96
N LYS A 75 17.77 20.90 -5.11
CA LYS A 75 18.00 22.17 -4.38
C LYS A 75 18.20 23.34 -5.34
N GLY A 76 18.99 23.15 -6.39
CA GLY A 76 19.22 24.14 -7.44
C GLY A 76 17.94 24.61 -8.14
N THR A 77 16.99 23.70 -8.43
CA THR A 77 15.69 24.07 -9.03
C THR A 77 14.81 24.97 -8.15
N THR A 78 15.14 25.07 -6.86
CA THR A 78 14.42 25.91 -5.90
C THR A 78 14.93 27.35 -5.93
N ILE A 79 16.16 27.57 -6.41
CA ILE A 79 16.76 28.89 -6.57
C ILE A 79 16.13 29.53 -7.81
N LEU A 80 15.33 30.57 -7.60
CA LEU A 80 14.76 31.35 -8.70
C LEU A 80 15.92 32.04 -9.41
N GLN A 81 16.31 31.50 -10.57
CA GLN A 81 17.31 32.17 -11.40
C GLN A 81 16.67 33.42 -12.00
N CYS A 82 17.35 34.55 -11.88
CA CYS A 82 16.97 35.77 -12.57
C CYS A 82 17.01 35.48 -14.07
N MET A 83 15.87 35.49 -14.73
CA MET A 83 15.80 35.26 -16.17
C MET A 83 15.55 36.60 -16.86
N ASP A 84 16.54 37.08 -17.60
CA ASP A 84 16.41 38.29 -18.44
C ASP A 84 15.42 38.09 -19.60
N ARG A 85 14.93 36.87 -19.81
CA ARG A 85 13.98 36.50 -20.86
C ARG A 85 12.59 36.26 -20.31
N GLN A 86 11.58 36.75 -21.02
CA GLN A 86 10.17 36.53 -20.71
C GLN A 86 9.84 35.03 -20.63
N MET A 87 9.28 34.61 -19.50
CA MET A 87 8.94 33.21 -19.25
C MET A 87 7.79 32.74 -20.14
N SER A 88 7.83 31.46 -20.53
CA SER A 88 6.69 30.81 -21.16
C SER A 88 5.52 30.67 -20.17
N PHE A 89 4.29 30.65 -20.69
CA PHE A 89 3.09 30.39 -19.88
C PHE A 89 3.17 29.04 -19.14
N HIS A 90 3.79 28.02 -19.75
CA HIS A 90 3.95 26.71 -19.13
C HIS A 90 4.84 26.79 -17.87
N THR A 91 5.95 27.52 -17.96
CA THR A 91 6.86 27.76 -16.83
C THR A 91 6.15 28.51 -15.71
N MET A 92 5.41 29.58 -16.02
CA MET A 92 4.61 30.32 -15.03
C MET A 92 3.60 29.42 -14.33
N LYS A 93 2.82 28.63 -15.08
CA LYS A 93 1.83 27.70 -14.52
C LYS A 93 2.47 26.67 -13.59
N ALA A 94 3.66 26.17 -13.94
CA ALA A 94 4.41 25.23 -13.12
C ALA A 94 4.92 25.86 -11.82
N LEU A 95 5.46 27.08 -11.88
CA LEU A 95 5.92 27.83 -10.71
C LEU A 95 4.76 28.14 -9.76
N ILE A 96 3.66 28.68 -10.28
CA ILE A 96 2.44 28.94 -9.50
C ILE A 96 1.98 27.66 -8.81
N ARG A 97 1.84 26.55 -9.55
CA ARG A 97 1.44 25.26 -8.97
C ARG A 97 2.39 24.80 -7.86
N ARG A 98 3.70 24.98 -8.04
CA ARG A 98 4.72 24.63 -7.04
C ARG A 98 4.57 25.47 -5.77
N GLU A 99 4.46 26.79 -5.91
CA GLU A 99 4.32 27.70 -4.77
C GLU A 99 3.02 27.46 -3.98
N PHE A 100 1.95 26.98 -4.62
CA PHE A 100 0.73 26.58 -3.90
C PHE A 100 0.80 25.17 -3.29
N GLN A 101 1.55 24.25 -3.91
CA GLN A 101 1.68 22.87 -3.42
C GLN A 101 2.68 22.72 -2.27
N ASN A 102 3.77 23.50 -2.26
CA ASN A 102 4.81 23.44 -1.23
C ASN A 102 4.31 23.77 0.19
N PRO A 103 3.54 24.86 0.42
CA PRO A 103 2.99 25.18 1.73
C PRO A 103 2.06 24.09 2.24
N ARG A 104 1.18 23.58 1.37
CA ARG A 104 0.26 22.49 1.72
C ARG A 104 1.01 21.20 2.07
N LEU A 105 2.06 20.86 1.33
CA LEU A 105 2.90 19.70 1.64
C LEU A 105 3.65 19.88 2.97
N ASN A 106 4.16 21.09 3.25
CA ASN A 106 4.86 21.40 4.49
C ASN A 106 3.90 21.41 5.70
N GLU A 107 2.70 21.95 5.53
CA GLU A 107 1.63 21.90 6.53
C GLU A 107 1.24 20.44 6.82
N LEU A 108 1.02 19.63 5.79
CA LEU A 108 0.74 18.21 5.95
C LEU A 108 1.88 17.50 6.69
N LYS A 109 3.15 17.74 6.32
CA LYS A 109 4.32 17.19 7.02
C LYS A 109 4.36 17.59 8.49
N ALA A 110 4.08 18.86 8.81
CA ALA A 110 4.03 19.35 10.19
C ALA A 110 2.91 18.67 10.98
N ARG A 111 1.70 18.57 10.40
CA ARG A 111 0.55 17.89 11.00
C ARG A 111 0.75 16.39 11.19
N THR A 112 1.56 15.76 10.34
CA THR A 112 1.88 14.33 10.44
C THR A 112 3.11 14.03 11.29
N LYS A 113 3.87 15.05 11.73
CA LYS A 113 5.13 14.89 12.47
C LYS A 113 4.97 14.12 13.79
N GLU A 114 3.84 14.29 14.46
CA GLU A 114 3.49 13.60 15.71
C GLU A 114 2.84 12.24 15.49
N LYS A 115 2.57 11.85 14.24
CA LYS A 115 1.93 10.56 13.99
C LYS A 115 2.93 9.44 14.23
N GLN A 116 2.55 8.53 15.12
CA GLN A 116 3.35 7.39 15.54
C GLN A 116 3.77 6.44 14.40
N TRP A 117 3.09 6.48 13.25
CA TRP A 117 3.45 5.63 12.12
C TRP A 117 4.84 5.96 11.56
N THR A 118 5.31 7.20 11.60
CA THR A 118 6.62 7.56 11.01
C THR A 118 7.80 6.81 11.66
N VAL A 119 7.76 6.62 12.98
CA VAL A 119 8.75 5.84 13.76
C VAL A 119 8.44 4.34 13.69
N ALA A 120 7.17 3.96 13.64
CA ALA A 120 6.77 2.56 13.57
C ALA A 120 7.11 1.89 12.22
N LEU A 121 7.23 2.68 11.14
CA LEU A 121 7.51 2.20 9.78
C LEU A 121 9.00 1.93 9.51
N SER A 122 9.94 2.52 10.26
CA SER A 122 11.39 2.32 10.03
C SER A 122 11.87 0.90 10.34
N ASN A 123 11.08 0.14 11.12
CA ASN A 123 11.39 -1.24 11.52
C ASN A 123 10.69 -2.29 10.64
N ILE A 124 10.11 -1.89 9.50
CA ILE A 124 9.47 -2.82 8.57
C ILE A 124 10.51 -3.27 7.54
N PRO A 125 10.65 -4.58 7.29
CA PRO A 125 11.57 -5.06 6.26
C PRO A 125 11.09 -4.61 4.87
N ASP A 126 12.01 -4.21 4.01
CA ASP A 126 11.69 -3.87 2.60
C ASP A 126 11.28 -5.12 1.80
N TRP A 127 11.75 -6.30 2.21
CA TRP A 127 11.54 -7.59 1.55
C TRP A 127 11.63 -8.74 2.56
N PRO A 128 10.92 -9.87 2.38
CA PRO A 128 9.96 -10.17 1.31
C PRO A 128 8.67 -9.37 1.44
N ARG A 129 8.06 -9.03 0.29
CA ARG A 129 6.84 -8.20 0.21
C ARG A 129 5.73 -8.69 1.15
N ILE A 130 5.60 -10.00 1.32
CA ILE A 130 4.58 -10.60 2.19
C ILE A 130 4.75 -10.18 3.66
N GLU A 131 6.00 -10.05 4.13
CA GLU A 131 6.32 -9.62 5.48
C GLU A 131 6.23 -8.11 5.61
N ALA A 132 6.75 -7.36 4.62
CA ALA A 132 6.65 -5.91 4.56
C ALA A 132 5.19 -5.44 4.67
N VAL A 133 4.29 -6.07 3.91
CA VAL A 133 2.85 -5.74 3.92
C VAL A 133 2.18 -6.09 5.24
N ALA A 134 2.51 -7.24 5.85
CA ALA A 134 1.96 -7.63 7.14
C ALA A 134 2.40 -6.65 8.24
N GLY A 135 3.71 -6.37 8.31
CA GLY A 135 4.28 -5.41 9.26
C GLY A 135 3.68 -4.01 9.09
N PHE A 136 3.56 -3.53 7.86
CA PHE A 136 2.92 -2.24 7.58
C PHE A 136 1.50 -2.15 8.11
N ARG A 137 0.66 -3.14 7.80
CA ARG A 137 -0.75 -3.14 8.22
C ARG A 137 -0.90 -3.20 9.74
N LEU A 138 -0.14 -4.09 10.39
CA LEU A 138 -0.18 -4.25 11.85
C LEU A 138 0.38 -3.03 12.60
N ARG A 139 1.43 -2.36 12.07
CA ARG A 139 2.02 -1.17 12.68
C ARG A 139 1.16 0.08 12.50
N THR A 140 0.51 0.21 11.35
CA THR A 140 -0.37 1.34 11.06
C THR A 140 -1.78 1.15 11.61
N GLY A 141 -2.12 -0.06 12.06
CA GLY A 141 -3.46 -0.42 12.52
C GLY A 141 -4.49 -0.41 11.40
N HIS A 142 -4.06 -0.44 10.13
CA HIS A 142 -4.87 -0.64 8.93
C HIS A 142 -4.88 -2.12 8.53
N ASP A 143 -5.01 -2.99 9.54
CA ASP A 143 -5.15 -4.41 9.38
C ASP A 143 -6.61 -4.81 9.14
N CYS A 144 -6.83 -6.09 8.83
CA CYS A 144 -8.17 -6.67 8.70
C CYS A 144 -8.47 -7.60 9.89
N LEU A 145 -8.04 -7.22 11.09
CA LEU A 145 -8.37 -7.96 12.31
C LEU A 145 -9.65 -7.40 12.95
N GLU A 146 -10.30 -8.19 13.81
CA GLU A 146 -11.67 -7.88 14.22
C GLU A 146 -11.77 -6.64 15.09
N LYS A 147 -10.73 -6.29 15.85
CA LYS A 147 -10.69 -5.00 16.55
C LYS A 147 -10.72 -3.81 15.58
N HIS A 148 -10.03 -3.90 14.44
CA HIS A 148 -10.07 -2.84 13.43
C HIS A 148 -11.42 -2.82 12.71
N LEU A 149 -11.92 -3.98 12.29
CA LEU A 149 -13.20 -4.10 11.57
C LEU A 149 -14.40 -3.70 12.44
N HIS A 150 -14.36 -3.98 13.74
CA HIS A 150 -15.36 -3.54 14.71
C HIS A 150 -15.36 -2.02 14.87
N ARG A 151 -14.19 -1.38 14.96
CA ARG A 151 -14.08 0.09 14.98
C ARG A 151 -14.65 0.76 13.72
N LEU A 152 -14.63 0.06 12.59
CA LEU A 152 -15.25 0.51 11.34
C LEU A 152 -16.75 0.21 11.24
N GLY A 153 -17.32 -0.50 12.23
CA GLY A 153 -18.73 -0.90 12.24
C GLY A 153 -19.06 -2.05 11.28
N VAL A 154 -18.06 -2.76 10.76
CA VAL A 154 -18.26 -3.92 9.87
C VAL A 154 -18.59 -5.16 10.71
N TYR A 155 -17.95 -5.30 11.87
CA TYR A 155 -18.10 -6.45 12.77
C TYR A 155 -18.84 -6.07 14.04
N THR A 156 -19.64 -6.99 14.57
CA THR A 156 -20.43 -6.78 15.79
C THR A 156 -19.58 -6.82 17.06
N GLN A 157 -18.45 -7.55 17.05
CA GLN A 157 -17.57 -7.72 18.20
C GLN A 157 -16.09 -7.61 17.80
N PRO A 158 -15.22 -7.08 18.69
CA PRO A 158 -13.78 -6.98 18.45
C PRO A 158 -13.00 -8.26 18.79
N THR A 159 -13.68 -9.29 19.28
CA THR A 159 -13.09 -10.52 19.83
C THR A 159 -12.56 -11.43 18.72
N CYS A 160 -11.53 -12.21 19.04
CA CYS A 160 -10.95 -13.18 18.12
C CYS A 160 -11.89 -14.37 17.90
N PRO A 161 -12.41 -14.62 16.68
CA PRO A 161 -13.30 -15.75 16.40
C PRO A 161 -12.52 -17.06 16.23
N LEU A 162 -11.19 -16.99 16.13
CA LEU A 162 -10.34 -18.16 15.89
C LEU A 162 -10.03 -18.93 17.18
N CYS A 163 -10.12 -18.29 18.34
CA CYS A 163 -9.82 -18.93 19.62
C CYS A 163 -10.87 -18.61 20.69
N ASN A 164 -11.00 -19.49 21.68
CA ASN A 164 -12.02 -19.38 22.72
C ASN A 164 -11.62 -18.45 23.88
N LEU A 165 -10.59 -17.62 23.71
CA LEU A 165 -10.08 -16.73 24.76
C LEU A 165 -10.89 -15.45 24.93
N HIS A 166 -11.77 -15.12 23.98
CA HIS A 166 -12.60 -13.89 23.99
C HIS A 166 -11.78 -12.59 24.11
N GLU A 167 -10.50 -12.62 23.77
CA GLU A 167 -9.64 -11.44 23.72
C GLU A 167 -9.87 -10.65 22.42
N GLU A 168 -9.64 -9.34 22.46
CA GLU A 168 -9.66 -8.50 21.26
C GLU A 168 -8.61 -8.96 20.25
N MET A 169 -9.02 -9.11 18.99
CA MET A 169 -8.11 -9.55 17.92
C MET A 169 -7.25 -8.38 17.44
N GLU A 170 -6.19 -8.09 18.17
CA GLU A 170 -5.17 -7.11 17.80
C GLU A 170 -3.79 -7.76 17.64
N LYS A 171 -2.79 -6.97 17.24
CA LYS A 171 -1.41 -7.45 17.02
C LYS A 171 -0.85 -8.25 18.20
N THR A 172 -1.08 -7.79 19.43
CA THR A 172 -0.57 -8.43 20.66
C THR A 172 -1.20 -9.82 20.85
N HIS A 173 -2.52 -9.90 20.67
CA HIS A 173 -3.27 -11.14 20.71
C HIS A 173 -2.84 -12.10 19.60
N LEU A 174 -2.65 -11.60 18.38
CA LEU A 174 -2.25 -12.41 17.22
C LEU A 174 -0.96 -13.22 17.50
N ILE A 175 0.02 -12.63 18.19
CA ILE A 175 1.28 -13.29 18.57
C ILE A 175 1.06 -14.42 19.60
N ARG A 176 0.02 -14.32 20.44
CA ARG A 176 -0.30 -15.29 21.50
C ARG A 176 -1.45 -16.24 21.16
N CYS A 177 -2.15 -15.99 20.06
CA CYS A 177 -3.34 -16.73 19.69
C CYS A 177 -3.00 -18.23 19.54
N PRO A 178 -3.69 -19.13 20.28
CA PRO A 178 -3.40 -20.56 20.27
C PRO A 178 -3.89 -21.26 19.00
N ALA A 179 -4.82 -20.64 18.27
CA ALA A 179 -5.37 -21.19 17.03
C ALA A 179 -4.40 -21.07 15.84
N LEU A 180 -3.35 -20.25 15.95
CA LEU A 180 -2.37 -20.00 14.91
C LEU A 180 -1.13 -20.86 15.14
N LYS A 181 -0.73 -21.63 14.13
CA LYS A 181 0.37 -22.61 14.22
C LYS A 181 1.73 -22.00 13.90
N THR A 182 1.74 -20.86 13.20
CA THR A 182 2.97 -20.23 12.72
C THR A 182 3.71 -19.46 13.81
N ARG A 183 5.00 -19.18 13.57
CA ARG A 183 5.91 -18.60 14.59
C ARG A 183 6.13 -17.10 14.42
N THR A 184 6.16 -16.58 13.20
CA THR A 184 6.44 -15.16 12.97
C THR A 184 5.16 -14.34 12.96
N GLU A 185 5.26 -13.07 13.35
CA GLU A 185 4.13 -12.12 13.35
C GLU A 185 3.46 -12.04 11.97
N SER A 186 4.27 -11.95 10.91
CA SER A 186 3.79 -11.88 9.52
C SER A 186 3.06 -13.15 9.09
N GLN A 187 3.59 -14.33 9.43
CA GLN A 187 2.93 -15.61 9.10
C GLN A 187 1.60 -15.75 9.84
N ARG A 188 1.58 -15.42 11.13
CA ARG A 188 0.36 -15.45 11.96
C ARG A 188 -0.72 -14.53 11.40
N TYR A 189 -0.34 -13.36 10.91
CA TYR A 189 -1.27 -12.44 10.25
C TYR A 189 -1.93 -13.03 9.01
N TRP A 190 -1.14 -13.62 8.11
CA TRP A 190 -1.67 -14.22 6.88
C TRP A 190 -2.46 -15.50 7.14
N GLU A 191 -2.04 -16.30 8.13
CA GLU A 191 -2.77 -17.48 8.60
C GLU A 191 -4.13 -17.08 9.17
N ALA A 192 -4.17 -16.12 10.10
CA ALA A 192 -5.39 -15.59 10.67
C ALA A 192 -6.34 -15.08 9.59
N ARG A 193 -5.83 -14.24 8.67
CA ARG A 193 -6.62 -13.72 7.55
C ARG A 193 -7.21 -14.83 6.67
N ARG A 194 -6.45 -15.90 6.41
CA ARG A 194 -6.93 -17.05 5.63
C ARG A 194 -8.05 -17.79 6.37
N LEU A 195 -7.89 -18.01 7.67
CA LEU A 195 -8.92 -18.66 8.49
C LEU A 195 -10.19 -17.82 8.57
N LEU A 196 -10.07 -16.51 8.80
CA LEU A 196 -11.20 -15.58 8.82
C LEU A 196 -11.97 -15.57 7.49
N MET A 197 -11.29 -15.67 6.35
CA MET A 197 -11.95 -15.77 5.04
C MET A 197 -12.66 -17.10 4.78
N ASN A 198 -12.32 -18.16 5.53
CA ASN A 198 -12.94 -19.48 5.39
C ASN A 198 -14.05 -19.73 6.44
N CYS A 199 -14.24 -18.81 7.40
CA CYS A 199 -15.26 -18.90 8.44
C CYS A 199 -16.61 -18.28 8.04
N TYR A 200 -16.73 -17.76 6.81
CA TYR A 200 -17.94 -17.22 6.19
C TYR A 200 -18.27 -18.00 4.92
#